data_AF-A0A367ZIA8-F1
#
_entry.id   AF-A0A367ZIA8-F1
#
_cell.length_a   1.000
_cell.length_b   1.000
_cell.length_c   1.000
_cell.angle_alpha   90.00
_cell.angle_beta   90.00
_cell.angle_gamma   90.00
#
_symmetry.space_group_name_H-M   'P 1'
#
loop_
_entity.id
_entity.type
_entity.pdbx_description
1 polymer ?
#
loop_
_entity_poly.entity_id
_entity_poly.type
_entity_poly.pdbx_seq_one_letter_code
_entity_poly.pdbx_strand_id
1 'polypeptide(L)'
;MSRNNRNKAPKRNFLLPLLLLGAVMLALAAFLFVQQMGAGTPVLVVDPERIDFGDVRYNTPLSFTITVTNQGSGTLRFTEQPYIEVRQGC
;
A
#
# COMPACT_ATOMS: atom_id res chain seq x y z
N MET A 1 10.92 45.93 -60.89
CA MET A 1 10.79 46.12 -59.42
C MET A 1 10.06 44.90 -58.87
N SER A 2 10.77 43.89 -58.34
CA SER A 2 10.17 42.59 -57.96
C SER A 2 10.09 42.45 -56.44
N ARG A 3 8.89 42.43 -55.88
CA ARG A 3 8.62 42.23 -54.45
C ARG A 3 8.60 40.73 -54.14
N ASN A 4 9.60 40.26 -53.40
CA ASN A 4 9.68 38.88 -52.92
C ASN A 4 8.85 38.71 -51.63
N ASN A 5 7.76 37.95 -51.70
CA ASN A 5 6.92 37.63 -50.54
C ASN A 5 7.39 36.31 -49.92
N ARG A 6 8.19 36.40 -48.84
CA ARG A 6 8.64 35.22 -48.08
C ARG A 6 7.58 34.85 -47.06
N ASN A 7 6.87 33.77 -47.33
CA ASN A 7 5.93 33.12 -46.41
C ASN A 7 6.65 32.74 -45.10
N LYS A 8 6.18 33.29 -43.98
CA LYS A 8 6.72 32.97 -42.65
C LYS A 8 6.14 31.64 -42.18
N ALA A 9 6.99 30.61 -42.07
CA ALA A 9 6.61 29.34 -41.46
C ALA A 9 6.17 29.55 -39.99
N PRO A 10 5.14 28.84 -39.49
CA PRO A 10 4.61 29.05 -38.15
C PRO A 10 5.64 28.68 -37.06
N LYS A 11 5.73 29.53 -36.03
CA LYS A 11 6.76 29.50 -34.97
C LYS A 11 6.66 28.23 -34.10
N ARG A 12 7.65 27.35 -34.26
CA ARG A 12 7.97 26.15 -33.46
C ARG A 12 7.93 26.33 -31.92
N ASN A 13 8.01 27.56 -31.42
CA ASN A 13 8.13 27.84 -29.98
C ASN A 13 6.80 27.80 -29.20
N PHE A 14 5.65 27.89 -29.88
CA PHE A 14 4.34 27.86 -29.21
C PHE A 14 3.82 26.44 -28.93
N LEU A 15 4.28 25.45 -29.72
CA LEU A 15 3.85 24.05 -29.59
C LEU A 15 4.64 23.28 -28.52
N LEU A 16 5.90 23.64 -28.29
CA LEU A 16 6.75 23.02 -27.25
C LEU A 16 6.18 23.08 -25.82
N PRO A 17 5.69 24.23 -25.30
CA PRO A 17 5.17 24.29 -23.94
C PRO A 17 3.90 23.43 -23.77
N LEU A 18 3.06 23.33 -24.80
CA LEU A 18 1.87 22.49 -24.78
C LEU A 18 2.23 20.99 -24.70
N LEU A 19 3.27 20.58 -25.43
CA LEU A 19 3.75 19.20 -25.45
C LEU A 19 4.40 18.81 -24.12
N LEU A 20 5.17 19.72 -23.52
CA LEU A 20 5.74 19.54 -22.17
C LEU A 20 4.64 19.45 -21.11
N LEU A 21 3.63 20.31 -21.17
CA LEU A 21 2.50 20.27 -20.24
C LEU A 21 1.71 18.96 -20.35
N GLY A 22 1.47 18.50 -21.59
CA GLY A 22 0.83 17.21 -21.85
C GLY A 22 1.64 16.03 -21.30
N ALA A 23 2.96 16.03 -21.51
CA ALA A 23 3.85 15.00 -20.98
C ALA A 23 3.86 14.98 -19.44
N VAL A 24 3.89 16.15 -18.79
CA VAL A 24 3.81 16.27 -17.33
C VAL A 24 2.48 15.77 -16.80
N MET A 25 1.37 16.11 -17.46
CA MET A 25 0.03 15.61 -17.11
C MET A 25 -0.07 14.09 -17.23
N LEU A 26 0.46 13.50 -18.31
CA LEU A 26 0.47 12.05 -18.49
C LEU A 26 1.34 11.36 -17.44
N ALA A 27 2.52 11.91 -17.13
CA ALA A 27 3.40 11.37 -16.09
C ALA A 27 2.73 11.42 -14.71
N LEU A 28 2.06 12.53 -14.37
CA LEU A 28 1.31 12.66 -13.12
C LEU A 28 0.14 11.67 -13.05
N ALA A 29 -0.63 11.52 -14.13
CA ALA A 29 -1.73 10.57 -14.19
C ALA A 29 -1.24 9.12 -14.02
N ALA A 30 -0.15 8.74 -14.70
CA ALA A 30 0.46 7.42 -14.55
C ALA A 30 0.97 7.19 -13.12
N PHE A 31 1.62 8.18 -12.52
CA PHE A 31 2.09 8.09 -11.14
C PHE A 31 0.95 7.89 -10.14
N LEU A 32 -0.12 8.68 -10.25
CA LEU A 32 -1.31 8.54 -9.40
C LEU A 32 -2.03 7.20 -9.63
N PHE A 33 -2.09 6.73 -10.88
CA PHE A 33 -2.68 5.44 -11.22
C PHE A 33 -1.90 4.27 -10.61
N VAL A 34 -0.57 4.31 -10.64
CA VAL A 34 0.29 3.32 -9.96
C VAL A 34 0.08 3.35 -8.44
N GLN A 35 -0.10 4.53 -7.84
CA GLN A 35 -0.42 4.61 -6.41
C GLN A 35 -1.76 3.93 -6.05
N GLN A 36 -2.73 3.90 -6.96
CA GLN A 36 -4.03 3.27 -6.73
C GLN A 36 -4.03 1.75 -6.92
N MET A 37 -3.00 1.16 -7.56
CA MET A 37 -2.92 -0.30 -7.78
C MET A 37 -2.59 -1.09 -6.51
N GLY A 38 -2.28 -0.43 -5.39
CA GLY A 38 -1.74 -1.04 -4.19
C GLY A 38 -2.68 -0.95 -2.99
N ALA A 39 -3.83 -1.61 -3.04
CA ALA A 39 -4.58 -1.93 -1.84
C ALA A 39 -5.07 -3.38 -1.92
N GLY A 40 -4.13 -4.33 -1.85
CA GLY A 40 -4.52 -5.72 -1.61
C GLY A 40 -5.35 -5.82 -0.32
N THR A 41 -6.08 -6.93 -0.15
CA THR A 41 -6.83 -7.17 1.09
C THR A 41 -5.91 -7.89 2.08
N PRO A 42 -5.61 -7.32 3.27
CA PRO A 42 -4.87 -8.04 4.29
C PRO A 42 -5.74 -9.16 4.90
N VAL A 43 -5.13 -10.28 5.26
CA VAL A 43 -5.82 -11.40 5.92
C VAL A 43 -4.99 -11.81 7.13
N LEU A 44 -5.54 -11.60 8.33
CA LEU A 44 -4.91 -11.96 9.59
C LEU A 44 -5.16 -13.44 9.90
N VAL A 45 -4.09 -14.21 10.08
CA VAL A 45 -4.14 -15.58 10.61
C VAL A 45 -3.30 -15.66 11.87
N VAL A 46 -3.84 -16.28 12.91
CA VAL A 46 -3.21 -16.42 14.22
C VAL A 46 -3.12 -17.90 14.54
N ASP A 47 -1.93 -18.38 14.92
CA ASP A 47 -1.70 -19.78 15.26
C ASP A 47 -0.78 -19.91 16.50
N PRO A 48 -1.21 -20.55 17.59
CA PRO A 48 -2.54 -21.12 17.81
C PRO A 48 -3.60 -20.05 18.16
N GLU A 49 -4.85 -20.27 17.77
CA GLU A 49 -5.98 -19.39 18.15
C GLU A 49 -6.37 -19.52 19.63
N ARG A 50 -6.07 -20.66 20.23
CA ARG A 50 -6.33 -20.95 21.65
C ARG A 50 -5.16 -21.71 22.24
N ILE A 51 -4.76 -21.30 23.45
CA ILE A 51 -3.76 -21.99 24.24
C ILE A 51 -4.47 -22.60 25.44
N ASP A 52 -4.29 -23.91 25.61
CA ASP A 52 -4.78 -24.65 26.76
C ASP A 52 -3.57 -25.27 27.46
N PHE A 53 -3.34 -24.87 28.71
CA PHE A 53 -2.25 -25.39 29.51
C PHE A 53 -2.63 -26.66 30.29
N GLY A 54 -3.91 -27.03 30.32
CA GLY A 54 -4.41 -28.12 31.14
C GLY A 54 -4.11 -27.93 32.63
N ASP A 55 -3.81 -29.03 33.32
CA ASP A 55 -3.45 -29.02 34.74
C ASP A 55 -1.99 -28.57 34.95
N VAL A 56 -1.84 -27.38 35.51
CA VAL A 56 -0.52 -26.80 35.80
C VAL A 56 -0.28 -26.81 37.30
N ARG A 57 0.87 -27.33 37.73
CA ARG A 57 1.25 -27.31 39.15
C ARG A 57 1.41 -25.87 39.63
N TYR A 58 1.01 -25.62 40.87
CA TYR A 58 1.19 -24.33 41.52
C TYR A 58 2.66 -23.84 41.41
N ASN A 59 2.82 -22.54 41.15
CA ASN A 59 4.11 -21.88 40.99
C ASN A 59 4.97 -22.39 39.81
N THR A 60 4.34 -22.95 38.77
CA THR A 60 5.02 -23.32 37.52
C THR A 60 4.87 -22.20 36.50
N PRO A 61 5.95 -21.47 36.16
CA PRO A 61 5.90 -20.48 35.08
C PRO A 61 5.76 -21.20 33.73
N LEU A 62 4.88 -20.69 32.88
CA LEU A 62 4.68 -21.19 31.52
C LEU A 62 4.94 -20.08 30.51
N SER A 63 5.39 -20.47 29.33
CA SER A 63 5.62 -19.57 28.21
C SER A 63 5.04 -20.21 26.96
N PHE A 64 4.53 -19.37 26.07
CA PHE A 64 3.93 -19.78 24.82
C PHE A 64 4.32 -18.78 23.75
N THR A 65 4.18 -19.19 22.49
CA THR A 65 4.43 -18.33 21.34
C THR A 65 3.20 -18.39 20.45
N ILE A 66 2.78 -17.23 19.95
CA ILE A 66 1.71 -17.09 18.97
C ILE A 66 2.35 -16.54 17.71
N THR A 67 2.09 -17.18 16.59
CA THR A 67 2.51 -16.70 15.27
C THR A 67 1.36 -15.95 14.63
N VAL A 68 1.64 -14.72 14.21
CA VAL A 68 0.69 -13.88 13.49
C VAL A 68 1.18 -13.71 12.06
N THR A 69 0.37 -14.14 11.10
CA THR A 69 0.72 -14.13 9.68
C THR A 69 -0.29 -13.31 8.89
N ASN A 70 0.21 -12.43 8.03
CA ASN A 70 -0.61 -11.83 6.98
C ASN A 70 -0.60 -12.76 5.76
N GLN A 71 -1.69 -13.47 5.52
CA GLN A 71 -1.86 -14.33 4.33
C GLN A 71 -2.50 -13.59 3.15
N GLY A 72 -2.86 -12.32 3.35
CA GLY A 72 -3.46 -11.48 2.32
C GLY A 72 -2.43 -10.82 1.42
N SER A 73 -2.90 -10.24 0.32
CA SER A 73 -2.07 -9.46 -0.62
C SER A 73 -1.92 -7.99 -0.20
N GLY A 74 -2.67 -7.54 0.80
CA GLY A 74 -2.60 -6.18 1.35
C GLY A 74 -1.63 -6.05 2.51
N THR A 75 -1.16 -4.82 2.77
CA THR A 75 -0.41 -4.52 3.99
C THR A 75 -1.31 -4.63 5.21
N LEU A 76 -0.96 -5.51 6.15
CA LEU A 76 -1.64 -5.63 7.44
C LEU A 76 -1.05 -4.61 8.43
N ARG A 77 -1.92 -3.79 9.03
CA ARG A 77 -1.54 -2.80 10.05
C ARG A 77 -2.45 -2.94 11.25
N PHE A 78 -1.86 -3.03 12.44
CA PHE A 78 -2.60 -2.92 13.69
C PHE A 78 -2.99 -1.47 13.93
N THR A 79 -4.29 -1.23 14.17
CA THR A 79 -4.81 0.10 14.56
C THR A 79 -4.79 0.31 16.07
N GLU A 80 -4.74 -0.79 16.82
CA GLU A 80 -4.74 -0.82 18.28
C GLU A 80 -3.71 -1.85 18.77
N GLN A 81 -3.38 -1.80 20.05
CA GLN A 81 -2.47 -2.77 20.65
C GLN A 81 -3.16 -4.14 20.73
N PRO A 82 -2.58 -5.22 20.16
CA PRO A 82 -3.16 -6.55 20.27
C PRO A 82 -3.13 -7.03 21.72
N TYR A 83 -4.15 -7.77 22.12
CA TYR A 83 -4.28 -8.32 23.47
C TYR A 83 -4.65 -9.80 23.41
N ILE A 84 -4.38 -10.51 24.50
CA ILE A 84 -4.79 -11.89 24.73
C ILE A 84 -5.87 -11.86 25.80
N GLU A 85 -6.96 -12.58 25.56
CA GLU A 85 -8.04 -12.71 26.52
C GLU A 85 -7.94 -14.04 27.26
N VAL A 86 -7.97 -13.97 28.60
CA VAL A 86 -8.07 -15.17 29.43
C VAL A 86 -9.53 -15.61 29.42
N ARG A 87 -9.83 -16.72 28.75
CA ARG A 87 -11.11 -17.43 28.88
C ARG A 87 -11.10 -18.13 30.24
N GLN A 88 -12.12 -17.93 31.07
CA GLN A 88 -12.21 -18.54 32.40
C GLN A 88 -11.98 -20.06 32.33
N GLY A 89 -10.92 -20.53 32.98
CA GLY A 89 -10.84 -21.89 33.50
C GLY A 89 -11.43 -21.86 34.91
N CYS A 90 -12.39 -22.76 35.19
CA CYS A 90 -13.03 -22.87 36.50
C CYS A 90 -12.01 -23.14 37.62
#